data_AF-A0A6L6IRS6-F1
#
_entry.id   AF-A0A6L6IRS6-F1
#
_cell.length_a   1.000
_cell.length_b   1.000
_cell.length_c   1.000
_cell.angle_alpha   90.00
_cell.angle_beta   90.00
_cell.angle_gamma   90.00
#
_symmetry.space_group_name_H-M   'P 1'
#
loop_
_entity.id
_entity.type
_entity.pdbx_description
1 polymer ?
#
loop_
_entity_poly.entity_id
_entity_poly.type
_entity_poly.pdbx_seq_one_letter_code
_entity_poly.pdbx_strand_id
1 'polypeptide(L)'
;MENRSDNVTESDDLPLRLLRQTLASWRFILLFIAPPMAWTLLTVAPGPARALIALWCGAAGFGCWRLWLDARYFALIDEQNNRRAGEALAEIWQREQLASLSLTQRQQGALRQLRRTMYATAALWLTWLAMLWLS
;
A
#
# COMPACT_ATOMS: atom_id res chain seq x y z
N MET A 1 42.50 -3.29 -14.33
CA MET A 1 41.93 -2.43 -13.29
C MET A 1 40.59 -1.98 -13.79
N GLU A 2 39.51 -2.65 -13.41
CA GLU A 2 38.13 -2.15 -13.45
C GLU A 2 37.29 -3.19 -12.67
N ASN A 3 36.16 -2.77 -12.09
CA ASN A 3 35.13 -3.62 -11.48
C ASN A 3 35.27 -4.04 -10.00
N ARG A 4 35.55 -3.07 -9.11
CA ARG A 4 35.32 -3.24 -7.65
C ARG A 4 34.37 -2.21 -7.05
N SER A 5 34.06 -1.12 -7.77
CA SER A 5 33.09 -0.10 -7.33
C SER A 5 31.64 -0.53 -7.53
N ASP A 6 31.34 -1.27 -8.58
CA ASP A 6 29.95 -1.53 -9.00
C ASP A 6 29.23 -2.53 -8.07
N ASN A 7 29.99 -3.42 -7.44
CA ASN A 7 29.43 -4.41 -6.50
C ASN A 7 29.02 -3.81 -5.13
N VAL A 8 29.57 -2.65 -4.76
CA VAL A 8 29.26 -2.03 -3.45
C VAL A 8 27.93 -1.25 -3.52
N THR A 9 27.57 -0.73 -4.68
CA THR A 9 26.32 0.03 -4.85
C THR A 9 25.10 -0.88 -5.05
N GLU A 10 25.27 -2.07 -5.64
CA GLU A 10 24.14 -3.01 -5.84
C GLU A 10 23.58 -3.58 -4.52
N SER A 11 24.43 -3.79 -3.50
CA SER A 11 24.00 -4.40 -2.24
C SER A 11 23.12 -3.50 -1.38
N ASP A 12 23.38 -2.18 -1.37
CA ASP A 12 22.65 -1.23 -0.52
C ASP A 12 21.26 -0.88 -1.08
N ASP A 13 21.07 -1.02 -2.39
CA ASP A 13 19.78 -0.76 -3.04
C ASP A 13 18.83 -1.97 -3.03
N LEU A 14 19.36 -3.17 -2.87
CA LEU A 14 18.57 -4.41 -2.98
C LEU A 14 17.33 -4.42 -2.06
N PRO A 15 17.42 -4.03 -0.76
CA PRO A 15 16.24 -3.98 0.12
C PRO A 15 15.16 -3.01 -0.37
N LEU A 16 15.56 -1.85 -0.90
CA LEU A 16 14.64 -0.84 -1.42
C LEU A 16 13.94 -1.31 -2.70
N ARG A 17 14.68 -1.97 -3.60
CA ARG A 17 14.13 -2.58 -4.81
C ARG A 17 13.12 -3.69 -4.48
N LEU A 18 13.46 -4.59 -3.54
CA LEU A 18 12.57 -5.65 -3.08
C LEU A 18 11.31 -5.09 -2.40
N LEU A 19 11.45 -4.06 -1.58
CA LEU A 19 10.31 -3.38 -0.97
C LEU A 19 9.38 -2.80 -2.04
N ARG A 20 9.92 -2.08 -3.02
CA ARG A 20 9.13 -1.49 -4.11
C ARG A 20 8.38 -2.55 -4.90
N GLN A 21 9.02 -3.68 -5.20
CA GLN A 21 8.38 -4.81 -5.87
C GLN A 21 7.28 -5.42 -4.99
N THR A 22 7.52 -5.53 -3.69
CA THR A 22 6.52 -6.04 -2.73
C THR A 22 5.32 -5.10 -2.65
N LEU A 23 5.53 -3.78 -2.64
CA LEU A 23 4.45 -2.78 -2.66
C LEU A 23 3.68 -2.81 -3.98
N ALA A 24 4.33 -3.10 -5.11
CA ALA A 24 3.70 -3.25 -6.42
C ALA A 24 2.65 -4.39 -6.47
N SER A 25 2.62 -5.27 -5.46
CA SER A 25 1.56 -6.26 -5.28
C SER A 25 0.15 -5.65 -5.10
N TRP A 26 0.05 -4.34 -4.86
CA TRP A 26 -1.23 -3.61 -4.79
C TRP A 26 -2.15 -3.90 -5.99
N ARG A 27 -1.59 -4.19 -7.18
CA ARG A 27 -2.35 -4.52 -8.38
C ARG A 27 -3.18 -5.79 -8.20
N PHE A 28 -2.58 -6.80 -7.57
CA PHE A 28 -3.27 -8.06 -7.27
C PHE A 28 -4.33 -7.82 -6.21
N ILE A 29 -3.99 -7.10 -5.13
CA ILE A 29 -4.96 -6.78 -4.09
C ILE A 29 -6.18 -6.04 -4.68
N LEU A 30 -5.94 -5.07 -5.57
CA LEU A 30 -7.01 -4.34 -6.25
C LEU A 30 -7.91 -5.27 -7.08
N LEU A 31 -7.31 -6.24 -7.78
CA LEU A 31 -8.06 -7.27 -8.51
C LEU A 31 -8.93 -8.11 -7.58
N PHE A 32 -8.44 -8.44 -6.39
CA PHE A 32 -9.19 -9.19 -5.36
C PHE A 32 -10.35 -8.40 -4.73
N ILE A 33 -10.36 -7.08 -4.84
CA ILE A 33 -11.49 -6.24 -4.38
C ILE A 33 -12.64 -6.27 -5.42
N ALA A 34 -12.34 -6.55 -6.69
CA ALA A 34 -13.31 -6.44 -7.78
C ALA A 34 -14.55 -7.35 -7.61
N PRO A 35 -14.46 -8.63 -7.20
CA PRO A 35 -15.65 -9.48 -7.09
C PRO A 35 -16.63 -9.03 -5.98
N PRO A 36 -16.19 -8.77 -4.72
CA PRO A 36 -17.06 -8.18 -3.71
C PRO A 36 -17.66 -6.83 -4.15
N MET A 37 -16.86 -6.00 -4.83
CA MET A 37 -17.33 -4.69 -5.31
C MET A 37 -18.41 -4.83 -6.38
N ALA A 38 -18.20 -5.70 -7.38
CA ALA A 38 -19.18 -5.98 -8.43
C ALA A 38 -20.50 -6.50 -7.83
N TRP A 39 -20.42 -7.42 -6.86
CA TRP A 39 -21.59 -7.90 -6.14
C TRP A 39 -22.35 -6.77 -5.44
N THR A 40 -21.66 -5.89 -4.69
CA THR A 40 -22.34 -4.75 -4.04
C THR A 40 -23.02 -3.77 -4.99
N LEU A 41 -22.49 -3.61 -6.20
CA LEU A 41 -23.05 -2.68 -7.19
C LEU A 41 -24.23 -3.29 -7.96
N LEU A 42 -24.20 -4.60 -8.22
CA LEU A 42 -25.09 -5.25 -9.17
C LEU A 42 -26.21 -6.08 -8.52
N THR A 43 -25.98 -6.68 -7.35
CA THR A 43 -26.89 -7.72 -6.84
C THR A 43 -27.59 -7.34 -5.55
N VAL A 44 -26.93 -6.61 -4.65
CA VAL A 44 -27.45 -6.44 -3.29
C VAL A 44 -28.40 -5.23 -3.14
N ALA A 45 -29.55 -5.46 -2.53
CA ALA A 45 -30.51 -4.40 -2.20
C ALA A 45 -29.88 -3.36 -1.24
N PRO A 46 -30.31 -2.09 -1.27
CA PRO A 46 -29.82 -1.08 -0.34
C PRO A 46 -30.05 -1.52 1.11
N GLY A 47 -28.99 -1.57 1.91
CA GLY A 47 -29.06 -2.04 3.29
C GLY A 47 -27.71 -2.01 4.01
N PRO A 48 -27.70 -2.31 5.33
CA PRO A 48 -26.48 -2.23 6.14
C PRO A 48 -25.38 -3.19 5.68
N ALA A 49 -25.77 -4.37 5.16
CA ALA A 49 -24.86 -5.34 4.57
C ALA A 49 -24.08 -4.76 3.37
N ARG A 50 -24.79 -4.06 2.47
CA ARG A 50 -24.20 -3.36 1.33
C ARG A 50 -23.21 -2.29 1.76
N ALA A 51 -23.61 -1.48 2.74
CA ALA A 51 -22.78 -0.40 3.27
C ALA A 51 -21.49 -0.94 3.90
N LEU A 52 -21.57 -2.06 4.62
CA LEU A 52 -20.41 -2.70 5.24
C LEU A 52 -19.41 -3.22 4.19
N ILE A 53 -19.87 -3.93 3.15
CA ILE A 53 -18.96 -4.41 2.10
C ILE A 53 -18.39 -3.22 1.30
N ALA A 54 -19.20 -2.21 1.00
CA ALA A 54 -18.73 -0.99 0.33
C ALA A 54 -17.64 -0.27 1.14
N LEU A 55 -17.81 -0.20 2.48
CA LEU A 55 -16.81 0.35 3.39
C LEU A 55 -15.51 -0.44 3.33
N TRP A 56 -15.57 -1.77 3.36
CA TRP A 56 -14.39 -2.63 3.23
C TRP A 56 -13.72 -2.51 1.86
N CYS A 57 -14.49 -2.42 0.78
CA CYS A 57 -13.96 -2.15 -0.57
C CYS A 57 -13.23 -0.81 -0.62
N GLY A 58 -13.83 0.24 -0.04
CA GLY A 58 -13.21 1.56 0.06
C GLY A 58 -11.92 1.54 0.88
N ALA A 59 -11.91 0.87 2.03
CA ALA A 59 -10.73 0.74 2.88
C ALA A 59 -9.58 -0.01 2.17
N ALA A 60 -9.88 -1.14 1.53
CA ALA A 60 -8.89 -1.90 0.77
C ALA A 60 -8.41 -1.13 -0.48
N GLY A 61 -9.31 -0.42 -1.17
CA GLY A 61 -8.97 0.42 -2.32
C GLY A 61 -8.08 1.60 -1.95
N PHE A 62 -8.40 2.29 -0.85
CA PHE A 62 -7.54 3.33 -0.29
C PHE A 62 -6.17 2.78 0.10
N GLY A 63 -6.13 1.58 0.69
CA GLY A 63 -4.88 0.85 0.97
C GLY A 63 -4.05 0.64 -0.30
N CYS A 64 -4.66 0.14 -1.38
CA CYS A 64 -4.01 -0.08 -2.67
C CYS A 64 -3.45 1.22 -3.26
N TRP A 65 -4.22 2.30 -3.23
CA TRP A 65 -3.76 3.62 -3.66
C TRP A 65 -2.55 4.10 -2.86
N ARG A 66 -2.58 3.93 -1.53
CA ARG A 66 -1.46 4.32 -0.66
C ARG A 66 -0.21 3.50 -0.95
N LEU A 67 -0.34 2.19 -1.21
CA LEU A 67 0.77 1.31 -1.59
C LEU A 67 1.38 1.67 -2.95
N TRP A 68 0.54 1.97 -3.94
CA TRP A 68 0.99 2.48 -5.24
C TRP A 68 1.81 3.76 -5.07
N LEU A 69 1.32 4.68 -4.24
CA LEU A 69 1.99 5.94 -3.99
C LEU A 69 3.33 5.75 -3.27
N ASP A 70 3.39 4.89 -2.24
CA ASP A 70 4.64 4.56 -1.53
C ASP A 70 5.66 3.92 -2.48
N ALA A 71 5.24 3.00 -3.36
CA ALA A 71 6.12 2.40 -4.36
C ALA A 71 6.73 3.44 -5.33
N ARG A 72 5.99 4.52 -5.62
CA ARG A 72 6.50 5.64 -6.44
C ARG A 72 7.42 6.56 -5.65
N TYR A 73 7.13 6.82 -4.37
CA TYR A 73 8.02 7.60 -3.53
C TYR A 73 9.37 6.91 -3.34
N PHE A 74 9.40 5.61 -3.03
CA PHE A 74 10.65 4.87 -2.93
C PHE A 74 11.40 4.69 -4.25
N ALA A 75 10.79 5.02 -5.39
CA ALA A 75 11.50 5.11 -6.66
C ALA A 75 12.32 6.40 -6.81
N LEU A 76 11.98 7.43 -6.03
CA LEU A 76 12.57 8.77 -6.09
C LEU A 76 13.46 9.06 -4.88
N ILE A 77 13.22 8.36 -3.77
CA ILE A 77 13.90 8.61 -2.49
C ILE A 77 15.07 7.65 -2.30
N ASP A 78 16.23 8.23 -1.99
CA ASP A 78 17.45 7.55 -1.57
C ASP A 78 17.94 8.14 -0.22
N GLU A 79 19.02 7.60 0.34
CA GLU A 79 19.55 8.07 1.62
C GLU A 79 20.05 9.53 1.56
N GLN A 80 20.58 9.96 0.42
CA GLN A 80 21.14 11.31 0.23
C GLN A 80 20.03 12.38 0.19
N ASN A 81 18.88 12.04 -0.38
CA ASN A 81 17.78 12.96 -0.62
C ASN A 81 16.61 12.80 0.37
N ASN A 82 16.64 11.79 1.24
CA ASN A 82 15.55 11.44 2.17
C ASN A 82 15.02 12.63 3.00
N ARG A 83 15.92 13.50 3.47
CA ARG A 83 15.54 14.69 4.25
C ARG A 83 14.75 15.70 3.42
N ARG A 84 15.24 16.07 2.22
CA ARG A 84 14.53 16.98 1.31
C ARG A 84 13.20 16.39 0.86
N ALA A 85 13.16 15.09 0.58
CA ALA A 85 11.91 14.39 0.28
C ALA A 85 10.95 14.41 1.48
N GLY A 86 11.46 14.35 2.70
CA GLY A 86 10.67 14.46 3.93
C GLY A 86 10.05 15.82 4.14
N GLU A 87 10.83 16.88 3.92
CA GLU A 87 10.36 18.26 3.99
C GLU A 87 9.22 18.47 2.98
N ALA A 88 9.39 18.03 1.73
CA ALA A 88 8.35 18.10 0.70
C ALA A 88 7.11 17.26 1.06
N LEU A 89 7.30 16.04 1.58
CA LEU A 89 6.18 15.20 2.02
C LEU A 89 5.44 15.80 3.22
N ALA A 90 6.15 16.44 4.15
CA ALA A 90 5.56 17.11 5.30
C ALA A 90 4.66 18.27 4.85
N GLU A 91 5.06 19.02 3.83
CA GLU A 91 4.27 20.10 3.24
C GLU A 91 3.03 19.56 2.50
N ILE A 92 3.20 18.54 1.64
CA ILE A 92 2.10 17.93 0.88
C ILE A 92 1.03 17.34 1.80
N TRP A 93 1.45 16.67 2.87
CA TRP A 93 0.56 15.94 3.78
C TRP A 93 0.21 16.72 5.05
N GLN A 94 0.74 17.93 5.22
CA GLN A 94 0.58 18.77 6.42
C GLN A 94 0.93 17.99 7.71
N ARG A 95 2.07 17.28 7.68
CA ARG A 95 2.55 16.43 8.78
C ARG A 95 4.05 16.58 8.98
N GLU A 96 4.43 17.45 9.91
CA GLU A 96 5.83 17.75 10.23
C GLU A 96 6.65 16.51 10.61
N GLN A 97 6.02 15.50 11.22
CA GLN A 97 6.67 14.24 11.58
C GLN A 97 7.32 13.54 10.37
N LEU A 98 6.85 13.76 9.14
CA LEU A 98 7.40 13.14 7.94
C LEU A 98 8.80 13.66 7.59
N ALA A 99 9.13 14.89 8.00
CA ALA A 99 10.40 15.54 7.68
C ALA A 99 11.60 14.89 8.39
N SER A 100 11.39 14.35 9.59
CA SER A 100 12.45 13.76 10.42
C SER A 100 12.56 12.23 10.29
N LEU A 101 11.67 11.57 9.54
CA LEU A 101 11.71 10.13 9.39
C LEU A 101 12.94 9.66 8.59
N SER A 102 13.67 8.70 9.15
CA SER A 102 14.72 7.99 8.42
C SER A 102 14.13 7.11 7.30
N LEU A 103 14.95 6.75 6.32
CA LEU A 103 14.53 5.89 5.21
C LEU A 103 13.98 4.55 5.74
N THR A 104 14.67 3.92 6.69
CA THR A 104 14.24 2.67 7.33
C THR A 104 12.89 2.79 8.03
N GLN A 105 12.63 3.91 8.72
CA GLN A 105 11.32 4.13 9.37
C GLN A 105 10.19 4.24 8.34
N ARG A 106 10.45 4.88 7.19
CA ARG A 106 9.50 4.96 6.08
C ARG A 106 9.22 3.58 5.48
N GLN A 107 10.26 2.79 5.25
CA GLN A 107 10.14 1.41 4.76
C GLN A 107 9.27 0.55 5.69
N GLN A 108 9.52 0.62 7.01
CA GLN A 108 8.69 -0.07 8.02
C GLN A 108 7.24 0.44 8.04
N GLY A 109 7.03 1.74 7.81
CA GLY A 109 5.71 2.35 7.65
C GLY A 109 4.95 1.74 6.47
N ALA A 110 5.60 1.65 5.31
CA ALA A 110 5.01 1.08 4.11
C ALA A 110 4.69 -0.42 4.27
N LEU A 111 5.56 -1.20 4.93
CA LEU A 111 5.29 -2.60 5.26
C LEU A 111 4.11 -2.77 6.24
N ARG A 112 3.94 -1.84 7.19
CA ARG A 112 2.74 -1.82 8.05
C ARG A 112 1.48 -1.52 7.22
N GLN A 113 1.56 -0.58 6.28
CA GLN A 113 0.44 -0.26 5.38
C GLN A 113 0.07 -1.45 4.49
N LEU A 114 1.06 -2.19 3.98
CA LEU A 114 0.82 -3.41 3.21
C LEU A 114 0.05 -4.44 4.01
N ARG A 115 0.52 -4.77 5.23
CA ARG A 115 -0.16 -5.72 6.12
C ARG A 115 -1.57 -5.29 6.46
N ARG A 116 -1.79 -4.00 6.75
CA ARG A 116 -3.14 -3.45 6.99
C ARG A 116 -4.05 -3.63 5.78
N THR A 117 -3.53 -3.38 4.58
CA THR A 117 -4.28 -3.55 3.33
C THR A 117 -4.63 -5.02 3.09
N MET A 118 -3.69 -5.95 3.36
CA MET A 118 -3.96 -7.38 3.30
C MET A 118 -5.05 -7.80 4.30
N TYR A 119 -4.98 -7.34 5.55
CA TYR A 119 -6.00 -7.64 6.55
C TYR A 119 -7.37 -7.08 6.18
N ALA A 120 -7.43 -5.84 5.67
CA ALA A 120 -8.68 -5.26 5.18
C ALA A 120 -9.26 -6.07 4.02
N THR A 121 -8.41 -6.56 3.11
CA THR A 121 -8.82 -7.41 1.99
C THR A 121 -9.30 -8.78 2.48
N ALA A 122 -8.62 -9.39 3.45
CA ALA A 122 -9.08 -10.64 4.05
C ALA A 122 -10.43 -10.48 4.77
N ALA A 123 -10.61 -9.39 5.53
CA ALA A 123 -11.87 -9.06 6.19
C ALA A 123 -12.99 -8.83 5.17
N LEU A 124 -12.71 -8.15 4.06
CA LEU A 124 -13.65 -7.99 2.94
C LEU A 124 -14.11 -9.35 2.41
N TRP A 125 -13.18 -10.27 2.16
CA TRP A 125 -13.51 -11.60 1.65
C TRP A 125 -14.32 -12.43 2.65
N LEU A 126 -13.92 -12.45 3.92
CA LEU A 126 -14.66 -13.16 4.97
C LEU A 126 -16.07 -12.62 5.14
N THR A 127 -16.24 -11.30 5.18
CA THR A 127 -17.55 -10.67 5.31
C THR A 127 -18.43 -10.92 4.09
N TRP A 128 -17.87 -10.83 2.88
CA TRP A 128 -18.61 -11.10 1.65
C TRP A 128 -19.06 -12.56 1.56
N LEU A 129 -18.17 -13.52 1.81
CA LEU A 129 -18.51 -14.95 1.78
C LEU A 129 -19.55 -15.32 2.86
N ALA A 130 -19.43 -14.76 4.06
CA ALA A 130 -20.43 -14.98 5.12
C ALA A 130 -21.81 -14.45 4.71
N MET A 131 -21.87 -13.30 4.05
CA MET A 131 -23.13 -12.75 3.54
C MET A 131 -23.72 -13.59 2.41
N LEU A 132 -22.89 -14.07 1.47
CA LEU A 132 -23.34 -14.98 0.42
C LEU A 132 -23.91 -16.29 0.97
N TRP A 133 -23.35 -16.78 2.07
CA TRP A 133 -23.84 -18.01 2.71
C TRP A 133 -25.14 -17.81 3.49
N LEU A 134 -25.40 -16.58 3.96
CA LEU A 134 -26.59 -16.23 4.72
C LEU A 134 -27.77 -15.74 3.84
N SER A 135 -27.50 -15.37 2.59
CA SER A 135 -28.47 -14.90 1.59
C SER A 135 -29.04 -16.03 0.75
#